data_AF-A0A943GBN9-F1
#
_entry.id   AF-A0A943GBN9-F1
#
_cell.length_a   1.000
_cell.length_b   1.000
_cell.length_c   1.000
_cell.angle_alpha   90.00
_cell.angle_beta   90.00
_cell.angle_gamma   90.00
#
_symmetry.space_group_name_H-M   'P 1'
#
loop_
_entity.id
_entity.type
_entity.pdbx_description
1 polymer ?
#
loop_
_entity_poly.entity_id
_entity_poly.type
_entity_poly.pdbx_seq_one_letter_code
_entity_poly.pdbx_strand_id
1 'polypeptide(L)'
;GLGYKEEVTIPTFSICHVYETTPIVYHYDLYRMTNLDDIFSTGLFDSCDENSVLFIEWARNTEELGEEVKTLFFSYGEKNNERIIEAEDGIF
;
A
#
# COMPACT_ATOMS: atom_id res chain seq x y z
N GLY A 1 3.81 -14.79 2.26
CA GLY A 1 3.24 -14.81 3.62
C GLY A 1 1.72 -14.84 3.53
N LEU A 2 0.98 -14.89 4.64
CA LEU A 2 -0.50 -15.00 4.70
C LEU A 2 -1.13 -16.22 4.00
N GLY A 3 -0.33 -17.21 3.60
CA GLY A 3 -0.83 -18.42 2.94
C GLY A 3 -1.31 -18.23 1.50
N TYR A 4 -1.10 -17.06 0.89
CA TYR A 4 -1.36 -16.84 -0.54
C TYR A 4 -0.46 -17.76 -1.39
N LYS A 5 -1.07 -18.49 -2.31
CA LYS A 5 -0.39 -19.54 -3.09
C LYS A 5 -0.11 -19.16 -4.55
N GLU A 6 -0.66 -18.04 -5.00
CA GLU A 6 -0.49 -17.56 -6.36
C GLU A 6 0.63 -16.51 -6.40
N GLU A 7 0.96 -16.07 -7.61
CA GLU A 7 1.97 -15.05 -7.83
C GLU A 7 1.44 -13.68 -7.39
N VAL A 8 2.24 -12.93 -6.64
CA VAL A 8 1.90 -11.57 -6.26
C VAL A 8 2.08 -10.67 -7.48
N THR A 9 0.98 -10.24 -8.09
CA THR A 9 0.99 -9.39 -9.29
C THR A 9 0.55 -7.98 -8.96
N ILE A 10 1.28 -6.98 -9.47
CA ILE A 10 0.92 -5.57 -9.27
C ILE A 10 -0.29 -5.16 -10.12
N PRO A 11 -1.05 -4.14 -9.68
CA PRO A 11 -2.08 -3.51 -10.49
C PRO A 11 -1.45 -2.76 -11.68
N THR A 12 -1.21 -3.45 -12.80
CA THR A 12 -0.61 -2.80 -14.00
C THR A 12 -1.57 -1.81 -14.69
N PHE A 13 -2.88 -2.01 -14.52
CA PHE A 13 -3.93 -1.18 -15.09
C PHE A 13 -5.11 -0.90 -14.14
N SER A 14 -5.40 -1.81 -13.21
CA SER A 14 -6.37 -1.58 -12.15
C SER A 14 -5.75 -0.69 -11.08
N ILE A 15 -6.55 0.10 -10.36
CA ILE A 15 -6.06 0.92 -9.25
C ILE A 15 -5.84 0.08 -7.99
N CYS A 16 -6.55 -1.05 -7.91
CA CYS A 16 -6.51 -1.99 -6.79
C CYS A 16 -6.35 -3.44 -7.31
N HIS A 17 -5.61 -4.25 -6.56
CA HIS A 17 -5.57 -5.70 -6.69
C HIS A 17 -5.97 -6.33 -5.34
N VAL A 18 -6.85 -7.33 -5.36
CA VAL A 18 -7.33 -8.00 -4.15
C VAL A 18 -6.72 -9.39 -4.07
N TYR A 19 -6.05 -9.68 -2.97
CA TYR A 19 -5.51 -11.00 -2.66
C TYR A 19 -6.43 -11.70 -1.66
N GLU A 20 -7.02 -12.81 -2.09
CA GLU A 20 -7.88 -13.67 -1.26
C GLU A 20 -7.06 -14.39 -0.19
N THR A 21 -6.77 -13.66 0.89
CA THR A 21 -6.00 -14.08 2.06
C THR A 21 -6.83 -13.89 3.32
N THR A 22 -6.31 -14.28 4.48
CA THR A 22 -6.95 -14.01 5.76
C THR A 22 -5.93 -13.38 6.71
N PRO A 23 -6.03 -12.08 7.02
CA PRO A 23 -7.01 -11.09 6.52
C PRO A 23 -6.92 -10.84 5.00
N ILE A 24 -7.95 -10.28 4.37
CA ILE A 24 -7.94 -9.92 2.94
C ILE A 24 -6.92 -8.82 2.72
N VAL A 25 -6.11 -8.92 1.67
CA VAL A 25 -5.14 -7.87 1.33
C VAL A 25 -5.61 -7.11 0.10
N TYR A 26 -5.73 -5.79 0.24
CA TYR A 26 -5.97 -4.87 -0.87
C TYR A 26 -4.67 -4.14 -1.19
N HIS A 27 -4.23 -4.19 -2.44
CA HIS A 27 -3.04 -3.51 -2.90
C HIS A 27 -3.40 -2.42 -3.89
N TYR A 28 -3.23 -1.17 -3.46
CA TYR A 28 -3.44 0.03 -4.24
C TYR A 28 -2.13 0.57 -4.81
N ASP A 29 -2.13 0.93 -6.10
CA ASP A 29 -1.07 1.73 -6.71
C ASP A 29 -1.64 3.11 -7.06
N LEU A 30 -1.24 4.12 -6.30
CA LEU A 30 -1.74 5.49 -6.43
C LEU A 30 -0.82 6.37 -7.29
N TYR A 31 0.15 5.81 -8.03
CA TYR A 31 1.11 6.58 -8.83
C TYR A 31 0.44 7.61 -9.77
N ARG A 32 -0.76 7.27 -10.27
CA ARG A 32 -1.54 8.10 -11.20
C ARG A 32 -2.50 9.07 -10.52
N MET A 33 -2.75 8.92 -9.22
CA MET A 33 -3.69 9.77 -8.48
C MET A 33 -2.95 11.02 -7.98
N THR A 34 -3.62 12.16 -8.06
CA THR A 34 -2.97 13.46 -7.78
C THR A 34 -3.63 14.23 -6.65
N ASN A 35 -4.86 13.89 -6.30
CA ASN A 35 -5.64 14.56 -5.27
C ASN A 35 -6.48 13.53 -4.50
N LEU A 36 -7.04 13.96 -3.36
CA LEU A 36 -7.87 13.10 -2.53
C LEU A 36 -9.13 12.62 -3.22
N ASP A 37 -9.79 13.47 -4.00
CA ASP A 37 -11.06 13.13 -4.65
C ASP A 37 -10.88 11.93 -5.59
N ASP A 38 -9.75 11.89 -6.31
CA ASP A 38 -9.34 10.75 -7.12
C ASP A 38 -9.20 9.49 -6.24
N ILE A 39 -8.54 9.60 -5.07
CA ILE A 39 -8.35 8.48 -4.12
C ILE A 39 -9.70 8.00 -3.57
N PHE A 40 -10.62 8.91 -3.19
CA PHE A 40 -11.96 8.55 -2.74
C PHE A 40 -12.72 7.76 -3.81
N SER A 41 -12.55 8.12 -5.09
CA SER A 41 -13.20 7.41 -6.21
C SER A 41 -12.68 5.97 -6.43
N THR A 42 -11.54 5.61 -5.86
CA THR A 42 -10.93 4.28 -6.02
C THR A 42 -11.60 3.19 -5.17
N GLY A 43 -12.45 3.56 -4.21
CA GLY A 43 -13.03 2.64 -3.22
C GLY A 43 -12.04 2.20 -2.13
N LEU A 44 -10.92 2.92 -1.96
CA LEU A 44 -9.92 2.64 -0.92
C LEU A 44 -10.54 2.65 0.48
N PHE A 45 -11.30 3.69 0.81
CA PHE A 45 -11.92 3.84 2.12
C PHE A 45 -13.01 2.80 2.37
N ASP A 46 -13.70 2.33 1.33
CA ASP A 46 -14.69 1.25 1.44
C ASP A 46 -14.05 -0.11 1.74
N SER A 47 -12.76 -0.27 1.41
CA SER A 47 -11.99 -1.50 1.63
C SER A 47 -11.34 -1.55 3.02
N CYS A 48 -11.35 -0.43 3.76
CA CYS A 48 -10.79 -0.31 5.10
C CYS A 48 -11.74 -0.93 6.13
N ASP A 49 -11.57 -2.22 6.38
CA ASP A 49 -12.36 -3.01 7.34
C ASP A 49 -11.43 -3.73 8.35
N GLU A 50 -11.95 -4.10 9.52
CA GLU A 50 -11.23 -4.76 10.61
C GLU A 50 -10.55 -6.08 10.21
N ASN A 51 -11.04 -6.74 9.14
CA ASN A 51 -10.50 -8.00 8.61
C ASN A 51 -9.71 -7.82 7.31
N SER A 52 -9.20 -6.62 7.07
CA SER A 52 -8.44 -6.26 5.87
C SER A 52 -7.07 -5.68 6.21
N VAL A 53 -6.15 -5.78 5.24
CA VAL A 53 -4.88 -5.06 5.24
C VAL A 53 -4.76 -4.33 3.92
N LEU A 54 -4.51 -3.02 3.98
CA LEU A 54 -4.31 -2.19 2.79
C LEU A 54 -2.80 -1.96 2.62
N PHE A 55 -2.25 -2.35 1.48
CA PHE A 55 -0.94 -1.91 1.02
C PHE A 55 -1.13 -0.84 -0.04
N ILE A 56 -0.53 0.32 0.17
CA ILE A 56 -0.72 1.48 -0.70
C ILE A 56 0.65 1.94 -1.17
N GLU A 57 0.92 1.80 -2.47
CA GLU A 57 2.11 2.33 -3.11
C GLU A 57 1.87 3.76 -3.62
N TRP A 58 2.93 4.58 -3.59
CA TRP A 58 2.93 5.96 -4.12
C TRP A 58 1.90 6.92 -3.51
N ALA A 59 1.50 6.70 -2.26
CA ALA A 59 0.72 7.68 -1.51
C ALA A 59 1.53 8.97 -1.34
N ARG A 60 1.07 10.07 -1.95
CA ARG A 60 1.75 11.38 -1.85
C ARG A 60 1.38 12.16 -0.59
N ASN A 61 0.17 11.94 -0.08
CA ASN A 61 -0.37 12.61 1.10
C ASN A 61 -0.90 11.54 2.08
N THR A 62 -0.02 10.93 2.86
CA THR A 62 -0.40 9.89 3.83
C THR A 62 -1.22 10.44 4.99
N GLU A 63 -1.01 11.70 5.37
CA GLU A 63 -1.78 12.40 6.42
C GLU A 63 -3.30 12.39 6.14
N GLU A 64 -3.69 12.35 4.87
CA GLU A 64 -5.09 12.37 4.45
C GLU A 64 -5.74 10.97 4.44
N LEU A 65 -4.94 9.91 4.63
CA LEU A 65 -5.41 8.52 4.67
C LEU A 65 -5.84 8.07 6.07
N GLY A 66 -5.41 8.77 7.11
CA GLY A 66 -5.81 8.53 8.51
C GLY A 66 -4.64 8.34 9.47
N GLU A 67 -4.95 8.34 10.78
CA GLU A 67 -3.94 8.29 11.85
C GLU A 67 -3.33 6.90 12.09
N GLU A 68 -3.99 5.83 11.62
CA GLU A 68 -3.53 4.45 11.82
C GLU A 68 -2.67 3.92 10.65
N VAL A 69 -2.16 4.82 9.81
CA VAL A 69 -1.31 4.47 8.66
C VAL A 69 0.14 4.36 9.09
N LYS A 70 0.76 3.20 8.84
CA LYS A 70 2.21 3.04 8.93
C LYS A 70 2.87 3.35 7.58
N THR A 71 3.63 4.43 7.53
CA THR A 71 4.37 4.84 6.32
C THR A 71 5.78 4.23 6.30
N LEU A 72 6.14 3.57 5.20
CA LEU A 72 7.47 3.03 4.97
C LEU A 72 8.15 3.73 3.78
N PHE A 73 9.37 4.21 3.99
CA PHE A 73 10.22 4.80 2.97
C PHE A 73 11.28 3.80 2.52
N PHE A 74 11.47 3.70 1.21
CA PHE A 74 12.47 2.83 0.59
C PHE A 74 13.49 3.68 -0.15
N SER A 75 14.78 3.48 0.14
CA SER A 75 15.88 4.14 -0.56
C SER A 75 16.97 3.15 -0.97
N TYR A 76 17.83 3.56 -1.90
CA TYR A 76 18.97 2.76 -2.34
C TYR A 76 20.10 2.81 -1.31
N GLY A 77 20.69 1.66 -0.99
CA GLY A 77 21.91 1.59 -0.18
C GLY A 77 23.18 1.83 -1.00
N GLU A 78 24.34 1.63 -0.36
CA GLU A 78 25.64 1.85 -1.00
C GLU A 78 25.98 0.78 -2.03
N LYS A 79 25.49 -0.45 -1.80
CA LYS A 79 25.74 -1.59 -2.70
C LYS A 79 24.61 -1.75 -3.71
N ASN A 80 24.95 -2.25 -4.89
CA ASN A 80 23.96 -2.75 -5.83
C ASN A 80 23.06 -3.79 -5.14
N ASN A 81 21.75 -3.65 -5.32
CA ASN A 81 20.69 -4.44 -4.69
C ASN A 81 20.49 -4.24 -3.17
N GLU A 82 21.14 -3.25 -2.56
CA GLU A 82 20.84 -2.87 -1.19
C GLU A 82 19.64 -1.91 -1.16
N ARG A 83 18.75 -2.10 -0.18
CA ARG A 83 17.64 -1.19 0.12
C ARG A 83 17.68 -0.85 1.59
N ILE A 84 17.48 0.42 1.88
CA ILE A 84 17.25 0.92 3.24
C ILE A 84 15.75 1.13 3.36
N ILE A 85 15.18 0.64 4.46
CA ILE A 85 13.76 0.77 4.78
C ILE A 85 13.69 1.56 6.08
N GLU A 86 12.90 2.63 6.07
CA GLU A 86 12.69 3.50 7.23
C GLU A 86 11.19 3.65 7.46
N ALA A 87 10.75 3.53 8.72
CA ALA A 87 9.38 3.86 9.11
C ALA A 87 9.31 5.33 9.54
N GLU A 88 8.21 6.02 9.23
CA GLU A 88 8.01 7.43 9.60
C GLU A 88 8.09 7.67 11.11
N ASP A 89 7.61 6.72 11.91
CA ASP A 89 7.68 6.72 13.37
C ASP A 89 8.97 6.10 13.93
N GLY A 90 9.87 5.61 13.07
CA GLY A 90 11.11 4.92 13.44
C GLY A 90 10.90 3.55 14.10
N ILE A 91 9.67 3.00 14.11
CA ILE A 91 9.33 1.76 14.80
C ILE A 91 8.65 0.78 13.82
N PHE A 92 9.32 -0.34 13.55
CA PHE A 92 8.75 -1.47 12.81
C PHE A 92 7.81 -2.29 13.71
#